data_AF-A0A2W5V226-F1
#
_entry.id   AF-A0A2W5V226-F1
#
_cell.length_a   1.000
_cell.length_b   1.000
_cell.length_c   1.000
_cell.angle_alpha   90.00
_cell.angle_beta   90.00
_cell.angle_gamma   90.00
#
_symmetry.space_group_name_H-M   'P 1'
#
loop_
_entity.id
_entity.type
_entity.pdbx_description
1 polymer ?
#
loop_
_entity_poly.entity_id
_entity_poly.type
_entity_poly.pdbx_seq_one_letter_code
_entity_poly.pdbx_strand_id
1 'polypeptide(L)'
;MVQRLEIDASQLSALTIEAARNLVVQCFFEAQRETFSRAADRLGAPTSDEELRRMVEGAVRLSFRATGGDFDAPTIATLAAAVENLAARAASMGTPADIVAHHRQQLEKVFAALPAE
;
A
#
# COMPACT_ATOMS: atom_id res chain seq x y z
N MET A 1 20.45 -1.80 -1.09
CA MET A 1 19.58 -0.70 -1.54
C MET A 1 18.25 -1.32 -1.89
N VAL A 2 17.17 -1.02 -1.15
CA VAL A 2 15.84 -1.56 -1.45
C VAL A 2 15.36 -0.88 -2.74
N GLN A 3 15.04 -1.66 -3.77
CA GLN A 3 14.47 -1.14 -5.00
C GLN A 3 13.06 -0.67 -4.70
N ARG A 4 12.76 0.61 -4.96
CA ARG A 4 11.40 1.15 -4.79
C ARG A 4 10.47 0.49 -5.80
N LEU A 5 9.25 0.19 -5.36
CA LEU A 5 8.22 -0.30 -6.26
C LEU A 5 7.92 0.78 -7.31
N GLU A 6 8.03 0.38 -8.57
CA GLU A 6 7.53 1.12 -9.72
C GLU A 6 6.40 0.30 -10.33
N ILE A 7 5.21 0.88 -10.39
CA ILE A 7 4.09 0.28 -11.11
C ILE A 7 4.24 0.69 -12.57
N ASP A 8 4.43 -0.30 -13.44
CA ASP A 8 4.64 -0.11 -14.87
C ASP A 8 3.38 -0.43 -15.71
N ALA A 9 3.43 -0.10 -17.00
CA ALA A 9 2.30 -0.25 -17.92
C ALA A 9 1.81 -1.70 -18.06
N SER A 10 2.66 -2.70 -17.85
CA SER A 10 2.26 -4.11 -17.93
C SER A 10 1.31 -4.49 -16.79
N GLN A 11 1.55 -3.93 -15.60
CA GLN A 11 0.70 -4.13 -14.42
C GLN A 11 -0.62 -3.34 -14.48
N LEU A 12 -0.72 -2.36 -15.38
CA LEU A 12 -1.90 -1.51 -15.57
C LEU A 12 -2.80 -1.99 -16.71
N SER A 13 -2.31 -2.88 -17.57
CA SER A 13 -3.10 -3.40 -18.69
C SER A 13 -4.23 -4.32 -18.20
N ALA A 14 -5.47 -4.04 -18.61
CA ALA A 14 -6.68 -4.78 -18.20
C ALA A 14 -6.87 -4.90 -16.67
N LEU A 15 -6.52 -3.85 -15.93
CA LEU A 15 -6.58 -3.81 -14.48
C LEU A 15 -8.02 -3.98 -13.96
N THR A 16 -8.27 -5.01 -13.16
CA THR A 16 -9.52 -5.19 -12.42
C THR A 16 -9.47 -4.52 -11.06
N ILE A 17 -10.64 -4.35 -10.43
CA ILE A 17 -10.72 -3.73 -9.10
C ILE A 17 -10.02 -4.57 -8.02
N GLU A 18 -10.07 -5.91 -8.14
CA GLU A 18 -9.37 -6.84 -7.25
C GLU A 18 -7.86 -6.78 -7.47
N ALA A 19 -7.42 -6.64 -8.73
CA ALA A 19 -6.02 -6.46 -9.05
C ALA A 19 -5.48 -5.14 -8.48
N ALA A 20 -6.25 -4.05 -8.58
CA ALA A 20 -5.91 -2.76 -7.95
C ALA A 20 -5.79 -2.87 -6.43
N ARG A 21 -6.72 -3.57 -5.76
CA ARG A 21 -6.61 -3.87 -4.32
C ARG A 21 -5.33 -4.64 -3.99
N ASN A 22 -4.98 -5.65 -4.78
CA ASN A 22 -3.76 -6.43 -4.56
C ASN A 22 -2.50 -5.55 -4.72
N LEU A 23 -2.52 -4.60 -5.68
CA LEU A 23 -1.47 -3.59 -5.81
C LEU A 23 -1.40 -2.63 -4.62
N VAL A 24 -2.53 -2.26 -4.01
CA VAL A 24 -2.54 -1.48 -2.75
C VAL A 24 -1.81 -2.25 -1.64
N VAL A 25 -2.11 -3.55 -1.47
CA VAL A 25 -1.41 -4.40 -0.48
C VAL A 25 0.09 -4.45 -0.76
N GLN A 26 0.47 -4.73 -2.01
CA GLN A 26 1.89 -4.81 -2.40
C GLN A 26 2.60 -3.47 -2.20
N CYS A 27 1.98 -2.36 -2.58
CA CYS A 27 2.53 -1.03 -2.45
C CYS A 27 2.75 -0.66 -0.98
N PHE A 28 1.78 -0.97 -0.12
CA PHE A 28 1.92 -0.76 1.32
C PHE A 28 3.00 -1.65 1.94
N PHE A 29 3.10 -2.90 1.51
CA PHE A 29 4.15 -3.81 1.95
C PHE A 29 5.55 -3.27 1.64
N GLU A 30 5.78 -2.79 0.43
CA GLU A 30 7.07 -2.23 0.03
C GLU A 30 7.42 -0.95 0.80
N ALA A 31 6.43 -0.09 1.04
CA ALA A 31 6.61 1.11 1.87
C ALA A 31 7.04 0.77 3.30
N GLN A 32 6.38 -0.23 3.91
CA GLN A 32 6.74 -0.69 5.24
C GLN A 32 8.11 -1.38 5.23
N ARG A 33 8.41 -2.22 4.24
CA ARG A 33 9.70 -2.90 4.11
C ARG A 33 10.86 -1.92 4.00
N GLU A 34 10.70 -0.86 3.20
CA GLU A 34 11.69 0.22 3.11
C GLU A 34 11.82 0.97 4.44
N THR A 35 10.70 1.24 5.13
CA THR A 35 10.69 1.87 6.46
C THR A 35 11.45 1.03 7.50
N PHE A 36 11.13 -0.26 7.61
CA PHE A 36 11.79 -1.20 8.52
C PHE A 36 13.25 -1.36 8.16
N SER A 37 13.62 -1.45 6.88
CA SER A 37 15.02 -1.51 6.46
C SER A 37 15.80 -0.26 6.85
N ARG A 38 15.19 0.93 6.79
CA ARG A 38 15.82 2.19 7.24
C ARG A 38 15.87 2.31 8.77
N ALA A 39 14.95 1.65 9.48
CA ALA A 39 14.84 1.67 10.93
C ALA A 39 15.59 0.52 11.64
N ALA A 40 15.96 -0.53 10.91
CA ALA A 40 16.63 -1.73 11.44
C ALA A 40 17.96 -1.40 12.15
N ASP A 41 18.66 -0.36 11.69
CA ASP A 41 19.87 0.18 12.35
C ASP A 41 19.61 0.65 13.80
N ARG A 42 18.33 0.88 14.19
CA ARG A 42 17.93 1.39 15.50
C ARG A 42 17.21 0.37 16.39
N LEU A 43 16.62 -0.70 15.83
CA LEU A 43 15.61 -1.52 16.53
C LEU A 43 16.00 -2.99 16.78
N GLY A 44 17.22 -3.41 16.40
CA GLY A 44 17.85 -4.62 16.94
C GLY A 44 17.33 -5.97 16.46
N ALA A 45 16.23 -6.04 15.70
CA ALA A 45 15.82 -7.23 14.95
C ALA A 45 14.99 -6.87 13.71
N PRO A 46 15.31 -7.39 12.52
CA PRO A 46 14.45 -7.23 11.35
C PRO A 46 13.19 -8.08 11.49
N THR A 47 12.01 -7.48 11.27
CA THR A 47 10.77 -8.23 11.04
C THR A 47 10.92 -9.05 9.77
N SER A 48 10.54 -10.34 9.79
CA SER A 48 10.59 -11.16 8.58
C SER A 48 9.58 -10.67 7.54
N ASP A 49 9.87 -10.88 6.26
CA ASP A 49 8.95 -10.51 5.16
C ASP A 49 7.57 -11.18 5.33
N GLU A 50 7.50 -12.38 5.90
CA GLU A 50 6.24 -13.09 6.15
C GLU A 50 5.40 -12.41 7.24
N GLU A 51 6.03 -12.03 8.35
CA GLU A 51 5.37 -11.27 9.42
C GLU A 51 4.92 -9.90 8.92
N LEU A 52 5.76 -9.25 8.12
CA LEU A 52 5.43 -7.96 7.52
C LEU A 52 4.24 -8.08 6.56
N ARG A 53 4.17 -9.12 5.72
CA ARG A 53 3.01 -9.38 4.86
C ARG A 53 1.72 -9.54 5.66
N ARG A 54 1.74 -10.35 6.72
CA ARG A 54 0.57 -10.54 7.60
C ARG A 54 0.11 -9.23 8.24
N MET A 55 1.06 -8.43 8.73
CA MET A 55 0.77 -7.13 9.33
C MET A 55 0.15 -6.17 8.31
N VAL A 56 0.73 -6.11 7.10
CA VAL A 56 0.26 -5.27 6.00
C VAL A 56 -1.15 -5.67 5.58
N GLU A 57 -1.43 -6.96 5.36
CA GLU A 57 -2.77 -7.40 4.97
C GLU A 57 -3.81 -7.04 6.03
N GLY A 58 -3.48 -7.26 7.32
CA GLY A 58 -4.33 -6.84 8.43
C GLY A 58 -4.60 -5.34 8.44
N ALA A 59 -3.55 -4.52 8.22
CA ALA A 59 -3.67 -3.07 8.18
C ALA A 59 -4.52 -2.58 7.00
N VAL A 60 -4.39 -3.20 5.83
CA VAL A 60 -5.20 -2.84 4.65
C VAL A 60 -6.67 -3.21 4.89
N ARG A 61 -6.96 -4.43 5.38
CA ARG A 61 -8.33 -4.85 5.74
C ARG A 61 -8.96 -3.91 6.78
N LEU A 62 -8.20 -3.50 7.80
CA LEU A 62 -8.65 -2.52 8.81
C LEU A 62 -8.88 -1.13 8.22
N SER A 63 -8.13 -0.74 7.19
CA SER A 63 -8.29 0.56 6.51
C SER A 63 -9.58 0.58 5.70
N PHE A 64 -9.90 -0.49 4.96
CA PHE A 64 -11.19 -0.64 4.30
C PHE A 64 -12.35 -0.54 5.28
N ARG A 65 -12.30 -1.28 6.39
CA ARG A 65 -13.35 -1.21 7.42
C ARG A 65 -13.49 0.19 8.03
N ALA A 66 -12.38 0.87 8.29
CA ALA A 66 -12.38 2.21 8.87
C ALA A 66 -12.98 3.27 7.94
N THR A 67 -12.97 3.03 6.62
CA THR A 67 -13.54 3.93 5.61
C THR A 67 -14.90 3.47 5.07
N GLY A 68 -15.51 2.46 5.70
CA GLY A 68 -16.82 1.94 5.32
C GLY A 68 -16.81 1.05 4.06
N GLY A 69 -15.64 0.56 3.64
CA GLY A 69 -15.48 -0.34 2.51
C GLY A 69 -15.34 -1.81 2.90
N ASP A 70 -15.47 -2.68 1.89
CA ASP A 70 -15.18 -4.10 1.97
C ASP A 70 -13.90 -4.42 1.20
N PHE A 71 -12.97 -5.13 1.85
CA PHE A 71 -11.73 -5.57 1.22
C PHE A 71 -11.99 -6.67 0.19
N ASP A 72 -12.94 -7.56 0.45
CA ASP A 72 -13.24 -8.70 -0.41
C ASP A 72 -14.16 -8.28 -1.58
N ALA A 73 -14.86 -7.15 -1.46
CA ALA A 73 -15.65 -6.49 -2.51
C ALA A 73 -15.27 -4.99 -2.66
N PRO A 74 -14.08 -4.67 -3.19
CA PRO A 74 -13.62 -3.29 -3.29
C PRO A 74 -14.35 -2.52 -4.39
N THR A 75 -14.43 -1.20 -4.22
CA THR A 75 -14.86 -0.22 -5.24
C THR A 75 -13.75 0.81 -5.41
N ILE A 76 -13.80 1.61 -6.48
CA ILE A 76 -12.81 2.67 -6.70
C ILE A 76 -12.79 3.65 -5.52
N ALA A 77 -13.98 4.05 -5.06
CA ALA A 77 -14.12 4.98 -3.93
C ALA A 77 -13.55 4.40 -2.63
N THR A 78 -13.84 3.14 -2.32
CA THR A 78 -13.36 2.52 -1.08
C THR A 78 -11.86 2.24 -1.11
N LEU A 79 -11.29 1.92 -2.28
CA LEU A 79 -9.84 1.84 -2.49
C LEU A 79 -9.14 3.17 -2.22
N ALA A 80 -9.62 4.24 -2.85
CA ALA A 80 -9.04 5.58 -2.66
C ALA A 80 -9.09 6.00 -1.18
N ALA A 81 -10.22 5.81 -0.51
CA ALA A 81 -10.37 6.12 0.90
C ALA A 81 -9.42 5.26 1.78
N ALA A 82 -9.30 3.96 1.49
CA ALA A 82 -8.39 3.07 2.22
C ALA A 82 -6.92 3.50 2.04
N VAL A 83 -6.51 3.93 0.85
CA VAL A 83 -5.15 4.43 0.58
C VAL A 83 -4.84 5.70 1.36
N GLU A 84 -5.77 6.66 1.41
CA GLU A 84 -5.59 7.88 2.22
C GLU A 84 -5.45 7.52 3.72
N ASN A 85 -6.27 6.58 4.20
CA ASN A 85 -6.18 6.11 5.58
C ASN A 85 -4.85 5.42 5.88
N LEU A 86 -4.36 4.57 4.96
CA LEU A 86 -3.06 3.89 5.06
C LEU A 86 -1.90 4.87 5.05
N ALA A 87 -1.94 5.88 4.19
CA ALA A 87 -0.91 6.92 4.11
C ALA A 87 -0.81 7.70 5.43
N ALA A 88 -1.95 8.09 6.00
CA ALA A 88 -1.99 8.76 7.30
C ALA A 88 -1.44 7.86 8.43
N ARG A 89 -1.79 6.57 8.43
CA ARG A 89 -1.28 5.59 9.39
C ARG A 89 0.23 5.39 9.27
N ALA A 90 0.74 5.17 8.06
CA ALA A 90 2.18 5.03 7.81
C ALA A 90 2.97 6.23 8.33
N ALA A 91 2.52 7.46 8.01
CA ALA A 91 3.14 8.68 8.52
C ALA A 91 3.14 8.74 10.06
N SER A 92 2.03 8.38 10.70
CA SER A 92 1.93 8.35 12.17
C SER A 92 2.84 7.32 12.84
N MET A 93 3.18 6.24 12.11
CA MET A 93 4.08 5.17 12.56
C MET A 93 5.56 5.46 12.23
N GLY A 94 5.87 6.65 11.71
CA GLY A 94 7.23 7.08 11.44
C GLY A 94 7.76 6.68 10.06
N THR A 95 6.90 6.24 9.13
CA THR A 95 7.30 6.11 7.72
C THR A 95 7.71 7.48 7.18
N PRO A 96 8.95 7.63 6.65
CA PRO A 96 9.42 8.86 6.04
C PRO A 96 8.47 9.42 4.98
N ALA A 97 8.30 10.75 4.96
CA ALA A 97 7.37 11.43 4.05
C ALA A 97 7.67 11.18 2.57
N ASP A 98 8.95 11.01 2.20
CA ASP A 98 9.37 10.68 0.83
C ASP A 98 8.88 9.30 0.40
N ILE A 99 8.84 8.33 1.31
CA ILE A 99 8.30 6.98 1.06
C ILE A 99 6.78 7.05 0.90
N VAL A 100 6.09 7.76 1.80
CA VAL A 100 4.62 7.92 1.70
C VAL A 100 4.24 8.58 0.37
N ALA A 101 4.91 9.68 0.00
CA ALA A 101 4.64 10.40 -1.23
C ALA A 101 4.90 9.54 -2.47
N HIS A 102 6.02 8.81 -2.51
CA HIS A 102 6.36 7.88 -3.59
C HIS A 102 5.26 6.85 -3.81
N HIS A 103 4.87 6.14 -2.75
CA HIS A 103 3.91 5.05 -2.85
C HIS A 103 2.47 5.54 -3.15
N ARG A 104 2.10 6.75 -2.71
CA ARG A 104 0.85 7.40 -3.15
C ARG A 104 0.86 7.67 -4.65
N GLN A 105 1.94 8.24 -5.18
CA GLN A 105 2.06 8.51 -6.61
C GLN A 105 1.96 7.23 -7.45
N GLN A 106 2.50 6.10 -6.98
CA GLN A 106 2.33 4.82 -7.67
C GLN A 106 0.87 4.38 -7.69
N LEU A 107 0.12 4.55 -6.60
CA LEU A 107 -1.30 4.17 -6.52
C LEU A 107 -2.21 5.11 -7.30
N GLU A 108 -1.83 6.38 -7.48
CA GLU A 108 -2.53 7.29 -8.39
C GLU A 108 -2.50 6.77 -9.84
N LYS A 109 -1.38 6.18 -10.28
CA LYS A 109 -1.30 5.52 -11.60
C LYS A 109 -2.26 4.34 -11.72
N VAL A 110 -2.41 3.57 -10.64
CA VAL A 110 -3.35 2.43 -10.56
C VAL A 110 -4.79 2.92 -10.71
N PHE A 111 -5.17 3.96 -9.96
CA PHE A 111 -6.52 4.50 -10.02
C PHE A 111 -6.84 5.15 -11.37
N ALA A 112 -5.87 5.82 -12.00
CA ALA A 112 -6.03 6.39 -13.33
C ALA A 112 -6.20 5.33 -14.44
N ALA A 113 -5.76 4.09 -14.19
CA ALA A 113 -5.85 2.98 -15.14
C ALA A 113 -7.13 2.13 -14.97
N LEU A 114 -7.89 2.33 -13.89
CA LEU A 114 -9.15 1.63 -13.69
C LEU A 114 -10.22 2.17 -14.66
N PRO A 115 -11.07 1.29 -15.23
CA PRO A 115 -12.20 1.75 -16.03
C PRO A 115 -13.13 2.61 -15.17
N ALA A 116 -13.65 3.70 -15.73
CA ALA A 116 -14.73 4.47 -15.10
C ALA A 116 -15.96 3.55 -14.97
N GLU A 117 -16.53 3.49 -13.77
CA GLU A 117 -17.81 2.80 -13.49
C GLU A 117 -18.98 3.45 -14.25
#